data_AF-A0A7G2JWB1-F1
#
_entry.id   AF-A0A7G2JWB1-F1
#
_cell.length_a   1.000
_cell.length_b   1.000
_cell.length_c   1.000
_cell.angle_alpha   90.00
_cell.angle_beta   90.00
_cell.angle_gamma   90.00
#
_symmetry.space_group_name_H-M   'P 1'
#
loop_
_entity.id
_entity.type
_entity.pdbx_description
1 polymer ?
#
loop_
_entity_poly.entity_id
_entity_poly.type
_entity_poly.pdbx_seq_one_letter_code
_entity_poly.pdbx_strand_id
1 'polypeptide(L)'
;MFYFFCAFNLGNWAFRHFGSKSWSQSEGQSYNTPYQTYETYVQRDFAPIRGLVTLGDFYTSGQVVEGFALRGIDISSDDRMLSPSQLGFAPRVQGIANSNAVVSIYQNGNIIYQTNVTPGPFVIDDLYSSGYNGDLTVEIKEADGKVRSFIVPFSNVAPLIRMG
;
A
#
# COMPACT_ATOMS: atom_id res chain seq x y z
N MET A 1 34.83 -0.82 -8.72
CA MET A 1 33.67 0.09 -8.59
C MET A 1 33.13 0.02 -7.17
N PHE A 2 32.90 1.16 -6.54
CA PHE A 2 32.35 1.29 -5.19
C PHE A 2 31.05 2.07 -5.24
N TYR A 3 30.06 1.62 -4.48
CA TYR A 3 28.79 2.33 -4.29
C TYR A 3 28.78 3.02 -2.94
N PHE A 4 28.19 4.20 -2.89
CA PHE A 4 28.05 5.00 -1.68
C PHE A 4 26.58 5.31 -1.46
N PHE A 5 26.07 4.90 -0.30
CA PHE A 5 24.73 5.16 0.17
C PHE A 5 24.83 5.95 1.47
N CYS A 6 24.19 7.11 1.52
CA CYS A 6 24.07 7.90 2.74
C CYS A 6 22.59 8.15 3.03
N ALA A 7 22.18 7.85 4.25
CA ALA A 7 20.83 8.07 4.71
C ALA A 7 20.88 8.72 6.10
N PHE A 8 20.15 9.81 6.25
CA PHE A 8 20.01 10.52 7.51
C PHE A 8 18.54 10.86 7.73
N ASN A 9 18.06 10.72 8.97
CA ASN A 9 16.69 11.07 9.32
C ASN A 9 16.73 12.05 10.50
N LEU A 10 15.98 13.14 10.39
CA LEU A 10 15.86 14.16 11.45
C LEU A 10 14.40 14.60 11.55
N GLY A 11 13.73 14.22 12.64
CA GLY A 11 12.29 14.36 12.75
C GLY A 11 11.58 13.63 11.60
N ASN A 12 10.69 14.34 10.90
CA ASN A 12 9.94 13.79 9.77
C ASN A 12 10.65 13.99 8.41
N TRP A 13 11.94 14.38 8.43
CA TRP A 13 12.72 14.56 7.21
C TRP A 13 13.69 13.41 7.03
N ALA A 14 13.75 12.89 5.82
CA ALA A 14 14.64 11.82 5.40
C ALA A 14 15.53 12.33 4.27
N PHE A 15 16.81 12.49 4.53
CA PHE A 15 17.83 12.74 3.51
C PHE A 15 18.35 11.40 2.96
N ARG A 16 18.48 11.31 1.65
CA ARG A 16 19.03 10.14 0.94
C ARG A 16 20.00 10.61 -0.13
N HIS A 17 21.10 9.89 -0.26
CA HIS A 17 22.10 10.11 -1.30
C HIS A 17 22.65 8.78 -1.78
N PHE A 18 22.74 8.63 -3.09
CA PHE A 18 23.28 7.45 -3.76
C PHE A 18 24.20 7.87 -4.89
N GLY A 19 25.39 7.26 -4.94
CA GLY A 19 26.33 7.45 -6.03
C GLY A 19 27.36 6.33 -6.08
N SER A 20 28.26 6.39 -7.06
CA SER A 20 29.34 5.42 -7.20
C SER A 20 30.64 6.07 -7.65
N LYS A 21 31.74 5.36 -7.43
CA LYS A 21 33.06 5.68 -7.97
C LYS A 21 33.66 4.43 -8.58
N SER A 22 34.11 4.52 -9.81
CA SER A 22 34.87 3.43 -10.45
C SER A 22 36.33 3.80 -10.58
N TRP A 23 37.18 2.81 -10.41
CA TRP A 23 38.60 2.89 -10.70
C TRP A 23 38.97 1.59 -11.40
N SER A 24 39.76 1.70 -12.46
CA SER A 24 40.26 0.57 -13.24
C SER A 24 41.74 0.77 -13.49
N GLN A 25 42.52 -0.29 -13.39
CA GLN A 25 43.94 -0.28 -13.70
C GLN A 25 44.18 -1.32 -14.78
N SER A 26 44.68 -0.89 -15.94
CA SER A 26 44.97 -1.76 -17.08
C SER A 26 46.31 -1.34 -17.68
N GLU A 27 47.23 -2.30 -17.87
CA GLU A 27 48.55 -2.10 -18.50
C GLU A 27 49.35 -0.89 -17.97
N GLY A 28 49.39 -0.71 -16.65
CA GLY A 28 50.13 0.40 -16.03
C GLY A 28 49.47 1.78 -16.16
N GLN A 29 48.33 1.88 -16.86
CA GLN A 29 47.49 3.07 -16.88
C GLN A 29 46.35 2.94 -15.86
N SER A 30 46.23 3.95 -15.00
CA SER A 30 45.13 4.06 -14.03
C SER A 30 44.04 4.96 -14.60
N TYR A 31 42.85 4.40 -14.82
CA TYR A 31 41.65 5.11 -15.20
C TYR A 31 40.81 5.35 -13.94
N ASN A 32 40.80 6.59 -13.46
CA ASN A 32 39.98 7.01 -12.34
C ASN A 32 38.71 7.68 -12.87
N THR A 33 37.55 7.04 -12.72
CA THR A 33 36.27 7.65 -13.05
C THR A 33 35.88 8.63 -11.94
N PRO A 34 35.45 9.86 -12.26
CA PRO A 34 34.94 10.78 -11.24
C PRO A 34 33.75 10.17 -10.50
N TYR A 35 33.49 10.69 -9.29
CA TYR A 35 32.31 10.27 -8.52
C TYR A 35 31.04 10.62 -9.30
N GLN A 36 30.17 9.63 -9.50
CA GLN A 36 28.89 9.78 -10.16
C GLN A 36 27.80 9.79 -9.10
N THR A 37 27.01 10.87 -9.05
CA THR A 37 25.83 10.96 -8.20
C THR A 37 24.61 10.50 -9.00
N TYR A 38 23.85 9.56 -8.43
CA TYR A 38 22.61 9.07 -9.03
C TYR A 38 21.40 9.78 -8.42
N GLU A 39 21.34 9.86 -7.09
CA GLU A 39 20.23 10.47 -6.37
C GLU A 39 20.77 11.29 -5.20
N THR A 40 20.13 12.43 -4.95
CA THR A 40 20.35 13.26 -3.77
C THR A 40 19.07 14.02 -3.49
N TYR A 41 18.30 13.54 -2.53
CA TYR A 41 17.02 14.15 -2.23
C TYR A 41 16.75 14.16 -0.73
N VAL A 42 15.83 15.05 -0.37
CA VAL A 42 15.20 15.09 0.93
C VAL A 42 13.73 14.80 0.71
N GLN A 43 13.17 13.92 1.53
CA GLN A 43 11.75 13.60 1.50
C GLN A 43 11.12 13.78 2.87
N ARG A 44 9.82 14.08 2.88
CA ARG A 44 9.01 14.20 4.10
C ARG A 44 7.56 13.82 3.85
N ASP A 45 7.00 13.10 4.81
CA ASP A 45 5.58 12.77 4.83
C ASP A 45 4.74 13.99 5.25
N PHE A 46 3.64 14.21 4.53
CA PHE A 46 2.69 15.30 4.75
C PHE A 46 1.30 14.73 5.00
N ALA A 47 0.96 14.55 6.29
CA ALA A 47 -0.30 13.94 6.73
C ALA A 47 -1.59 14.61 6.17
N PRO A 48 -1.69 15.95 6.04
CA PRO A 48 -2.92 16.59 5.54
C PRO A 48 -3.30 16.19 4.11
N ILE A 49 -2.32 15.86 3.27
CA ILE A 49 -2.53 15.42 1.88
C ILE A 49 -2.30 13.92 1.71
N ARG A 50 -2.00 13.19 2.81
CA ARG A 50 -1.66 11.75 2.79
C ARG A 50 -0.62 11.42 1.71
N GLY A 51 0.40 12.27 1.64
CA GLY A 51 1.37 12.24 0.55
C GLY A 51 2.81 12.41 1.02
N LEU A 52 3.72 11.97 0.18
CA LEU A 52 5.16 12.13 0.29
C LEU A 52 5.59 13.32 -0.57
N VAL A 53 6.38 14.22 0.02
CA VAL A 53 7.01 15.31 -0.73
C VAL A 53 8.50 15.00 -0.84
N THR A 54 9.00 14.92 -2.07
CA THR A 54 10.41 14.68 -2.39
C THR A 54 11.00 15.89 -3.10
N LEU A 55 12.14 16.38 -2.65
CA LEU A 55 12.86 17.52 -3.22
C LEU A 55 14.31 17.14 -3.48
N GLY A 56 14.78 17.34 -4.71
CA GLY A 56 16.17 17.11 -5.09
C GLY A 56 16.33 16.40 -6.42
N ASP A 57 17.38 15.60 -6.52
CA ASP A 57 17.68 14.69 -7.63
C ASP A 57 17.15 13.29 -7.33
N PHE A 58 16.15 12.84 -8.07
CA PHE A 58 15.51 11.53 -7.89
C PHE A 58 15.00 10.97 -9.22
N TYR A 59 14.63 9.70 -9.23
CA TYR A 59 13.94 9.08 -10.37
C TYR A 59 12.43 9.04 -10.13
N THR A 60 11.64 9.35 -11.17
CA THR A 60 10.18 9.28 -11.09
C THR A 60 9.69 7.83 -11.05
N SER A 61 8.49 7.62 -10.47
CA SER A 61 7.91 6.28 -10.42
C SER A 61 7.49 5.83 -11.82
N GLY A 62 7.90 4.62 -12.19
CA GLY A 62 7.62 4.05 -13.51
C GLY A 62 6.21 3.47 -13.66
N GLN A 63 5.23 3.91 -12.87
CA GLN A 63 3.94 3.21 -12.75
C GLN A 63 3.04 3.38 -13.97
N VAL A 64 3.07 4.53 -14.64
CA VAL A 64 2.25 4.84 -15.83
C VAL A 64 3.12 5.02 -17.08
N VAL A 65 4.31 5.59 -16.90
CA VAL A 65 5.31 5.84 -17.95
C VAL A 65 6.67 5.35 -17.47
N GLU A 66 7.64 5.24 -18.37
CA GLU A 66 9.01 4.90 -17.98
C GLU A 66 9.57 5.94 -16.98
N GLY A 67 10.20 5.45 -15.91
CA GLY A 67 10.81 6.31 -14.90
C GLY A 67 12.01 7.05 -15.47
N PHE A 68 12.08 8.36 -15.21
CA PHE A 68 13.16 9.22 -15.69
C PHE A 68 13.78 10.01 -14.54
N ALA A 69 15.05 10.41 -14.71
CA ALA A 69 15.74 11.25 -13.74
C ALA A 69 15.16 12.67 -13.78
N LEU A 70 14.82 13.21 -12.61
CA LEU A 70 14.28 14.54 -12.44
C LEU A 70 15.03 15.27 -11.32
N ARG A 71 15.35 16.55 -11.56
CA ARG A 71 15.71 17.50 -10.50
C ARG A 71 14.53 18.42 -10.25
N GLY A 72 13.90 18.30 -9.09
CA GLY A 72 12.72 19.12 -8.80
C GLY A 72 12.02 18.75 -7.50
N ILE A 73 10.71 18.92 -7.53
CA ILE A 73 9.78 18.58 -6.44
C ILE A 73 8.80 17.53 -6.98
N ASP A 74 8.65 16.43 -6.26
CA ASP A 74 7.56 15.46 -6.45
C ASP A 74 6.63 15.52 -5.24
N ILE A 75 5.33 15.49 -5.51
CA ILE A 75 4.28 15.37 -4.49
C ILE A 75 3.42 14.19 -4.94
N SER A 76 3.59 13.07 -4.25
CA SER A 76 2.89 11.83 -4.56
C SER A 76 2.01 11.42 -3.40
N SER A 77 0.82 10.89 -3.68
CA SER A 77 -0.02 10.24 -2.67
C SER A 77 0.63 8.93 -2.26
N ASP A 78 0.65 8.64 -0.95
CA ASP A 78 1.13 7.36 -0.44
C ASP A 78 -0.04 6.59 0.16
N ASP A 79 -0.50 5.58 -0.57
CA ASP A 79 -1.62 4.74 -0.14
C ASP A 79 -1.33 4.04 1.20
N ARG A 80 -0.05 3.82 1.56
CA ARG A 80 0.32 3.26 2.87
C ARG A 80 -0.03 4.18 4.04
N MET A 81 -0.31 5.46 3.77
CA MET A 81 -0.84 6.41 4.76
C MET A 81 -2.37 6.33 4.92
N LEU A 82 -3.06 5.55 4.07
CA LEU A 82 -4.46 5.21 4.28
C LEU A 82 -4.60 4.24 5.46
N SER A 83 -5.75 4.28 6.14
CA SER A 83 -6.02 3.25 7.13
C SER A 83 -6.00 1.89 6.42
N PRO A 84 -5.57 0.82 7.08
CA PRO A 84 -5.47 -0.47 6.40
C PRO A 84 -6.80 -1.02 5.83
N SER A 85 -7.95 -0.58 6.36
CA SER A 85 -9.30 -0.85 5.82
C SER A 85 -9.63 -0.07 4.53
N GLN A 86 -8.82 0.92 4.16
CA GLN A 86 -8.93 1.73 2.94
C GLN A 86 -7.92 1.30 1.86
N LEU A 87 -7.00 0.38 2.19
CA LEU A 87 -6.00 -0.16 1.28
C LEU A 87 -6.60 -1.29 0.42
N GLY A 88 -6.67 -1.07 -0.90
CA GLY A 88 -7.13 -2.05 -1.87
C GLY A 88 -8.65 -2.11 -2.05
N PHE A 89 -9.09 -2.99 -2.94
CA PHE A 89 -10.52 -3.22 -3.19
C PHE A 89 -11.13 -4.01 -2.01
N ALA A 90 -12.01 -3.38 -1.23
CA ALA A 90 -12.84 -4.05 -0.24
C ALA A 90 -14.19 -4.43 -0.88
N PRO A 91 -14.52 -5.72 -1.03
CA PRO A 91 -15.80 -6.12 -1.57
C PRO A 91 -16.90 -5.74 -0.58
N ARG A 92 -17.99 -5.17 -1.09
CA ARG A 92 -19.13 -4.78 -0.26
C ARG A 92 -19.99 -6.00 0.04
N VAL A 93 -20.03 -6.41 1.31
CA VAL A 93 -20.91 -7.49 1.78
C VAL A 93 -22.21 -6.86 2.29
N GLN A 94 -23.33 -7.25 1.69
CA GLN A 94 -24.66 -6.77 2.09
C GLN A 94 -25.57 -7.96 2.43
N GLY A 95 -26.38 -7.79 3.47
CA GLY A 95 -27.30 -8.80 3.94
C GLY A 95 -28.40 -8.19 4.80
N ILE A 96 -29.32 -9.05 5.27
CA ILE A 96 -30.40 -8.66 6.18
C ILE A 96 -30.33 -9.57 7.39
N ALA A 97 -30.16 -8.99 8.57
CA ALA A 97 -30.29 -9.68 9.85
C ALA A 97 -31.75 -9.64 10.32
N ASN A 98 -32.28 -10.76 10.79
CA ASN A 98 -33.67 -10.82 11.28
C ASN A 98 -33.76 -10.41 12.75
N SER A 99 -32.65 -10.48 13.48
CA SER A 99 -32.51 -10.13 14.89
C SER A 99 -31.15 -9.47 15.15
N ASN A 100 -30.79 -9.26 16.42
CA ASN A 100 -29.40 -8.94 16.75
C ASN A 100 -28.53 -10.14 16.38
N ALA A 101 -27.62 -9.94 15.44
CA ALA A 101 -26.83 -11.02 14.87
C ALA A 101 -25.33 -10.72 14.95
N VAL A 102 -24.54 -11.78 15.07
CA VAL A 102 -23.08 -11.74 14.86
C VAL A 102 -22.83 -12.11 13.41
N VAL A 103 -22.19 -11.19 12.68
CA VAL A 103 -21.74 -11.44 11.30
C VAL A 103 -20.26 -11.75 11.33
N SER A 104 -19.89 -12.96 10.91
CA SER A 104 -18.51 -13.42 10.79
C SER A 104 -18.18 -13.67 9.31
N ILE A 105 -17.06 -13.14 8.84
CA ILE A 105 -16.62 -13.29 7.46
C ILE A 105 -15.33 -14.10 7.45
N TYR A 106 -15.34 -15.17 6.68
CA TYR A 106 -14.26 -16.12 6.54
C TYR A 106 -13.64 -16.03 5.16
N GLN A 107 -12.33 -16.18 5.11
CA GLN A 107 -11.59 -16.36 3.87
C GLN A 107 -10.60 -17.51 4.04
N ASN A 108 -10.67 -18.50 3.15
CA ASN A 108 -9.86 -19.72 3.24
C ASN A 108 -9.93 -20.39 4.63
N GLY A 109 -11.13 -20.38 5.25
CA GLY A 109 -11.37 -20.97 6.57
C GLY A 109 -10.97 -20.11 7.79
N ASN A 110 -10.33 -18.95 7.61
CA ASN A 110 -9.96 -18.05 8.70
C ASN A 110 -10.94 -16.89 8.83
N ILE A 111 -11.31 -16.50 10.05
CA ILE A 111 -12.12 -15.30 10.30
C ILE A 111 -11.26 -14.07 10.01
N ILE A 112 -11.68 -13.26 9.03
CA ILE A 112 -11.04 -12.00 8.68
C ILE A 112 -11.78 -10.78 9.23
N TYR A 113 -13.07 -10.93 9.56
CA TYR A 113 -13.89 -9.87 10.12
C TYR A 113 -15.02 -10.44 10.97
N GLN A 114 -15.35 -9.77 12.07
CA GLN A 114 -16.49 -10.14 12.91
C GLN A 114 -17.10 -8.89 13.56
N THR A 115 -18.41 -8.70 13.42
CA THR A 115 -19.12 -7.58 14.03
C THR A 115 -20.53 -7.96 14.48
N ASN A 116 -21.11 -7.16 15.37
CA ASN A 116 -22.51 -7.27 15.76
C ASN A 116 -23.34 -6.31 14.91
N VAL A 117 -24.46 -6.79 14.38
CA VAL A 117 -25.41 -5.98 13.61
C VAL A 117 -26.78 -5.99 14.27
N THR A 118 -27.47 -4.85 14.17
CA THR A 118 -28.86 -4.73 14.61
C THR A 118 -29.81 -5.42 13.63
N PRO A 119 -31.06 -5.74 14.03
CA PRO A 119 -32.06 -6.26 13.11
C PRO A 119 -32.28 -5.30 11.94
N GLY A 120 -32.27 -5.82 10.71
CA GLY A 120 -32.43 -5.05 9.49
C GLY A 120 -31.31 -5.25 8.47
N PRO A 121 -31.33 -4.48 7.38
CA PRO A 121 -30.26 -4.50 6.38
C PRO A 121 -28.95 -3.99 6.97
N PHE A 122 -27.85 -4.66 6.64
CA PHE A 122 -26.50 -4.24 7.00
C PHE A 122 -25.59 -4.27 5.79
N VAL A 123 -24.52 -3.49 5.89
CA VAL A 123 -23.50 -3.34 4.86
C VAL A 123 -22.15 -3.33 5.57
N ILE A 124 -21.22 -4.15 5.08
CA ILE A 124 -19.83 -4.19 5.52
C ILE A 124 -18.98 -3.88 4.29
N ASP A 125 -18.27 -2.75 4.32
CA ASP A 125 -17.46 -2.21 3.22
C ASP A 125 -16.03 -1.85 3.65
N ASP A 126 -15.64 -2.24 4.87
CA ASP A 126 -14.36 -1.99 5.51
C ASP A 126 -13.51 -3.27 5.67
N LEU A 127 -13.76 -4.27 4.84
CA LEU A 127 -13.00 -5.53 4.85
C LEU A 127 -11.55 -5.30 4.46
N TYR A 128 -10.65 -5.83 5.30
CA TYR A 128 -9.22 -5.78 5.02
C TYR A 128 -8.87 -6.71 3.86
N SER A 129 -8.17 -6.20 2.84
CA SER A 129 -7.62 -7.02 1.77
C SER A 129 -6.45 -7.85 2.32
N SER A 130 -6.68 -9.12 2.61
CA SER A 130 -5.64 -10.04 3.11
C SER A 130 -4.57 -10.37 2.06
N GLY A 131 -4.70 -9.86 0.82
CA GLY A 131 -3.85 -10.19 -0.31
C GLY A 131 -4.13 -11.56 -0.95
N TYR A 132 -5.01 -12.36 -0.35
CA TYR A 132 -5.38 -13.67 -0.87
C TYR A 132 -6.56 -13.58 -1.84
N ASN A 133 -6.44 -14.26 -2.99
CA ASN A 133 -7.55 -14.57 -3.86
C ASN A 133 -8.38 -15.70 -3.24
N GLY A 134 -9.70 -15.57 -3.24
CA GLY A 134 -10.58 -16.61 -2.72
C GLY A 134 -11.89 -16.02 -2.21
N ASP A 135 -12.98 -16.74 -2.48
CA ASP A 135 -14.32 -16.36 -2.11
C ASP A 135 -14.45 -16.11 -0.59
N LEU A 136 -15.31 -15.16 -0.25
CA LEU A 136 -15.63 -14.85 1.13
C LEU A 136 -16.85 -15.64 1.57
N THR A 137 -16.73 -16.41 2.64
CA THR A 137 -17.87 -17.08 3.27
C THR A 137 -18.38 -16.19 4.38
N VAL A 138 -19.61 -15.71 4.26
CA VAL A 138 -20.27 -14.87 5.26
C VAL A 138 -21.17 -15.75 6.09
N GLU A 139 -21.05 -15.68 7.41
CA GLU A 139 -21.91 -16.36 8.39
C GLU A 139 -22.65 -15.32 9.23
N ILE A 140 -23.97 -15.45 9.33
CA ILE A 140 -24.84 -14.63 10.17
C ILE A 140 -25.43 -15.54 11.23
N LYS A 141 -25.00 -15.34 12.48
CA LYS A 141 -25.53 -16.03 13.65
C LYS A 141 -26.53 -15.12 14.37
N GLU A 142 -27.80 -15.46 14.25
CA GLU A 142 -28.92 -14.73 14.85
C GLU A 142 -29.03 -14.99 16.38
N ALA A 143 -29.78 -14.15 17.08
CA ALA A 143 -29.97 -14.26 18.54
C ALA A 143 -30.70 -15.55 18.96
N ASP A 144 -31.50 -16.14 18.08
CA ASP A 144 -32.16 -17.44 18.27
C ASP A 144 -31.21 -18.64 18.05
N GLY A 145 -29.95 -18.38 17.72
CA GLY A 145 -28.93 -19.39 17.43
C GLY A 145 -28.96 -19.90 15.99
N LYS A 146 -29.89 -19.42 15.15
CA LYS A 146 -29.94 -19.80 13.73
C LYS A 146 -28.74 -19.21 13.00
N VAL A 147 -28.04 -20.06 12.27
CA VAL A 147 -26.90 -19.68 11.45
C VAL A 147 -27.30 -19.70 9.99
N ARG A 148 -26.97 -18.64 9.26
CA ARG A 148 -27.12 -18.55 7.80
C ARG A 148 -25.77 -18.24 7.20
N SER A 149 -25.43 -18.91 6.11
CA SER A 149 -24.20 -18.61 5.39
C SER A 149 -24.43 -18.42 3.90
N PHE A 150 -23.62 -17.57 3.29
CA PHE A 150 -23.60 -17.35 1.85
C PHE A 150 -22.19 -16.99 1.39
N ILE A 151 -21.93 -17.20 0.10
CA ILE A 151 -20.64 -16.95 -0.50
C ILE A 151 -20.70 -15.64 -1.29
N VAL A 152 -19.75 -14.75 -1.04
CA VAL A 152 -19.52 -13.55 -1.84
C VAL A 152 -18.28 -13.82 -2.69
N PRO A 153 -18.42 -13.92 -4.03
CA PRO A 153 -17.28 -14.17 -4.90
C PRO A 153 -16.31 -13.00 -4.81
N PHE A 154 -15.03 -13.29 -4.60
CA PHE A 154 -13.98 -12.28 -4.47
C PHE A 154 -12.88 -12.50 -5.51
N SER A 155 -12.74 -11.51 -6.38
CA SER A 155 -11.67 -11.43 -7.37
C SER A 155 -10.86 -10.17 -7.08
N ASN A 156 -9.55 -10.33 -6.84
CA ASN A 156 -8.64 -9.20 -6.75
C ASN A 156 -8.39 -8.69 -8.18
N VAL A 157 -9.22 -7.74 -8.63
CA VAL A 157 -8.94 -7.00 -9.87
C VAL A 157 -7.81 -6.02 -9.55
N ALA A 158 -6.78 -5.98 -10.41
CA ALA A 158 -5.67 -5.02 -10.34
C ALA A 158 -6.18 -3.61 -9.94
N PRO A 159 -5.42 -2.85 -9.13
CA PRO A 159 -5.96 -1.75 -8.34
C PRO A 159 -6.67 -0.73 -9.22
N LEU A 160 -8.00 -0.83 -9.26
CA LEU A 160 -8.86 0.21 -9.77
C LEU A 160 -8.93 1.27 -8.67
N ILE A 161 -8.59 2.51 -9.02
CA ILE A 161 -8.68 3.66 -8.14
C ILE A 161 -10.11 3.71 -7.58
N ARG A 162 -10.27 3.74 -6.25
CA ARG A 162 -11.58 3.94 -5.62
C ARG A 162 -12.08 5.32 -6.03
N MET A 163 -13.24 5.39 -6.67
CA MET A 163 -13.89 6.68 -6.93
C MET A 163 -14.23 7.33 -5.58
N GLY A 164 -13.79 8.58 -5.42
CA GLY A 164 -13.99 9.40 -4.23
C GLY A 164 -15.43 9.83 -4.03
#